data_AF-A0A9D6XM62-F1
#
_entry.id   AF-A0A9D6XM62-F1
#
_cell.length_a   1.000
_cell.length_b   1.000
_cell.length_c   1.000
_cell.angle_alpha   90.00
_cell.angle_beta   90.00
_cell.angle_gamma   90.00
#
_symmetry.space_group_name_H-M   'P 1'
#
loop_
_entity.id
_entity.type
_entity.pdbx_description
1 polymer ?
#
loop_
_entity_poly.entity_id
_entity_poly.type
_entity_poly.pdbx_seq_one_letter_code
_entity_poly.pdbx_strand_id
1 'polypeptide(L)'
;MPRETFQNFSLKFIDIMVGVVLGLGFQWWADLREPWQYIAFIFVYLNLIDYWIDYSPTLKRFPPKHEPDLIVHVFIGFTMFLLVYATRGTPLGFFLTFLVYRIADIWWTINMRRDYRPEPKDLIFINTWLRFDIIEALGAGVLALATHAVAVPPLVLIILFVVFRLLTRALASVRYRKVFFA
;
A
#
# COMPACT_ATOMS: atom_id res chain seq x y z
N MET A 1 -25.55 5.20 -11.57
CA MET A 1 -25.92 5.13 -10.13
C MET A 1 -25.96 6.54 -9.56
N PRO A 2 -26.85 6.85 -8.61
CA PRO A 2 -26.75 8.08 -7.81
C PRO A 2 -25.39 8.14 -7.10
N ARG A 3 -24.80 9.34 -6.99
CA ARG A 3 -23.43 9.54 -6.51
C ARG A 3 -23.19 9.01 -5.09
N GLU A 4 -24.17 9.19 -4.19
CA GLU A 4 -24.12 8.66 -2.83
C GLU A 4 -24.20 7.12 -2.78
N THR A 5 -25.00 6.51 -3.67
CA THR A 5 -25.09 5.05 -3.78
C THR A 5 -23.76 4.46 -4.24
N PHE A 6 -23.10 5.11 -5.20
CA PHE A 6 -21.81 4.68 -5.75
C PHE A 6 -20.66 4.80 -4.72
N GLN A 7 -20.66 5.87 -3.91
CA GLN A 7 -19.72 6.06 -2.81
C GLN A 7 -19.86 4.99 -1.72
N ASN A 8 -21.09 4.74 -1.28
CA ASN A 8 -21.37 3.73 -0.26
C ASN A 8 -21.04 2.32 -0.75
N PHE A 9 -21.28 2.04 -2.03
CA PHE A 9 -20.85 0.80 -2.66
C PHE A 9 -19.32 0.66 -2.64
N SER A 10 -18.59 1.71 -3.04
CA SER A 10 -17.11 1.69 -3.10
C SER A 10 -16.47 1.47 -1.73
N LEU A 11 -16.99 2.13 -0.68
CA LEU A 11 -16.55 1.95 0.70
C LEU A 11 -16.76 0.50 1.17
N LYS A 12 -17.99 -0.01 1.04
CA LYS A 12 -18.33 -1.39 1.44
C LYS A 12 -17.55 -2.44 0.66
N PHE A 13 -17.34 -2.20 -0.64
CA PHE A 13 -16.57 -3.11 -1.49
C PHE A 13 -15.15 -3.29 -0.94
N ILE A 14 -14.52 -2.23 -0.44
CA ILE A 14 -13.13 -2.31 0.02
C ILE A 14 -13.01 -2.87 1.42
N ASP A 15 -13.97 -2.58 2.31
CA ASP A 15 -14.06 -3.29 3.58
C ASP A 15 -14.16 -4.82 3.36
N ILE A 16 -14.99 -5.25 2.41
CA ILE A 16 -15.12 -6.66 2.03
C ILE A 16 -13.80 -7.19 1.44
N MET A 17 -13.18 -6.46 0.50
CA MET A 17 -11.94 -6.90 -0.14
C MET A 17 -10.79 -7.02 0.87
N VAL A 18 -10.63 -6.06 1.79
CA VAL A 18 -9.63 -6.14 2.86
C VAL A 18 -9.90 -7.36 3.74
N GLY A 19 -11.16 -7.61 4.11
CA GLY A 19 -11.55 -8.80 4.87
C GLY A 19 -11.21 -10.11 4.15
N VAL A 20 -11.48 -10.20 2.84
CA VAL A 20 -11.14 -11.36 2.01
C VAL A 20 -9.62 -11.55 1.92
N VAL A 21 -8.86 -10.48 1.68
CA VAL A 21 -7.40 -10.51 1.61
C VAL A 21 -6.79 -10.97 2.92
N LEU A 22 -7.28 -10.45 4.07
CA LEU A 22 -6.83 -10.87 5.39
C LEU A 22 -7.20 -12.33 5.68
N GLY A 23 -8.42 -12.75 5.34
CA GLY A 23 -8.86 -14.14 5.51
C GLY A 23 -7.99 -15.13 4.74
N LEU A 24 -7.67 -14.83 3.49
CA LEU A 24 -6.75 -15.63 2.66
C LEU A 24 -5.32 -15.58 3.22
N GLY A 25 -4.89 -14.42 3.72
CA GLY A 25 -3.60 -14.27 4.39
C GLY A 25 -3.45 -15.19 5.60
N PHE A 26 -4.44 -15.26 6.48
CA PHE A 26 -4.40 -16.16 7.64
C PHE A 26 -4.31 -17.64 7.25
N GLN A 27 -4.89 -18.04 6.12
CA GLN A 27 -4.75 -19.42 5.62
C GLN A 27 -3.32 -19.71 5.14
N TRP A 28 -2.66 -18.75 4.50
CA TRP A 28 -1.32 -18.95 3.93
C TRP A 28 -0.18 -18.69 4.91
N TRP A 29 -0.38 -17.80 5.88
CA TRP A 29 0.63 -17.48 6.89
C TRP A 29 0.85 -18.63 7.89
N ALA A 30 -0.03 -19.63 7.92
CA ALA A 30 0.20 -20.86 8.68
C ALA A 30 1.34 -21.72 8.11
N ASP A 31 1.71 -21.57 6.83
CA ASP A 31 2.77 -22.35 6.16
C ASP A 31 4.08 -21.54 5.97
N LEU A 32 4.29 -20.48 6.76
CA LEU A 32 5.59 -19.78 6.77
C LEU A 32 6.65 -20.64 7.46
N ARG A 33 7.87 -20.62 6.92
CA ARG A 33 8.98 -21.50 7.34
C ARG A 33 10.28 -20.74 7.63
N GLU A 34 10.52 -19.63 6.95
CA GLU A 34 11.78 -18.90 7.06
C GLU A 34 11.64 -17.64 7.93
N PRO A 35 12.66 -17.25 8.71
CA PRO A 35 12.60 -16.09 9.61
C PRO A 35 12.15 -14.79 8.94
N TRP A 36 12.60 -14.54 7.71
CA TRP A 36 12.25 -13.32 6.97
C TRP A 36 10.76 -13.28 6.60
N GLN A 37 10.12 -14.44 6.42
CA GLN A 37 8.72 -14.54 6.04
C GLN A 37 7.82 -14.06 7.18
N TYR A 38 8.16 -14.37 8.44
CA TYR A 38 7.41 -13.90 9.61
C TYR A 38 7.52 -12.37 9.77
N ILE A 39 8.70 -11.79 9.53
CA ILE A 39 8.86 -10.33 9.54
C ILE A 39 8.08 -9.69 8.39
N ALA A 40 8.16 -10.27 7.19
CA ALA A 40 7.39 -9.82 6.03
C ALA A 40 5.89 -9.91 6.29
N PHE A 41 5.40 -10.97 6.95
CA PHE A 41 4.02 -11.12 7.38
C PHE A 41 3.58 -9.96 8.29
N ILE A 42 4.30 -9.70 9.38
CA ILE A 42 3.96 -8.62 10.33
C ILE A 42 3.88 -7.28 9.57
N PHE A 43 4.86 -7.03 8.70
CA PHE A 43 4.88 -5.85 7.87
C PHE A 43 3.66 -5.74 6.93
N VAL A 44 3.32 -6.82 6.22
CA VAL A 44 2.18 -6.82 5.29
C VAL A 44 0.87 -6.65 6.03
N TYR A 45 0.73 -7.29 7.19
CA TYR A 45 -0.42 -7.13 8.06
C TYR A 45 -0.61 -5.66 8.48
N LEU A 46 0.46 -5.01 8.99
CA LEU A 46 0.40 -3.59 9.36
C LEU A 46 0.08 -2.70 8.16
N ASN A 47 0.65 -2.98 6.98
CA ASN A 47 0.39 -2.24 5.76
C ASN A 47 -1.08 -2.34 5.29
N LEU A 48 -1.69 -3.52 5.43
CA LEU A 48 -3.13 -3.72 5.17
C LEU A 48 -4.00 -2.91 6.13
N ILE A 49 -3.66 -2.92 7.43
CA ILE A 49 -4.39 -2.15 8.45
C ILE A 49 -4.24 -0.65 8.20
N ASP A 50 -3.03 -0.17 7.93
CA ASP A 50 -2.76 1.23 7.60
C ASP A 50 -3.59 1.66 6.38
N TYR A 51 -3.59 0.86 5.32
CA TYR A 51 -4.40 1.13 4.14
C TYR A 51 -5.87 1.21 4.51
N TRP A 52 -6.41 0.24 5.24
CA TRP A 52 -7.82 0.23 5.62
C TRP A 52 -8.22 1.48 6.44
N ILE A 53 -7.39 1.87 7.40
CA ILE A 53 -7.60 3.06 8.25
C ILE A 53 -7.56 4.35 7.42
N ASP A 54 -6.55 4.51 6.55
CA ASP A 54 -6.39 5.71 5.71
C ASP A 54 -7.46 5.81 4.62
N TYR A 55 -7.92 4.66 4.16
CA TYR A 55 -8.76 4.56 2.98
C TYR A 55 -10.16 5.13 3.21
N SER A 56 -10.79 4.83 4.35
CA SER A 56 -12.17 5.28 4.63
C SER A 56 -12.31 6.81 4.68
N PRO A 57 -11.45 7.57 5.40
CA PRO A 57 -11.45 9.04 5.33
C PRO A 57 -11.11 9.56 3.93
N THR A 58 -10.14 8.94 3.26
CA THR A 58 -9.69 9.38 1.94
C THR A 58 -10.78 9.24 0.90
N LEU A 59 -11.55 8.15 0.89
CA LEU A 59 -12.68 7.99 -0.02
C LEU A 59 -13.84 8.93 0.27
N LYS A 60 -14.13 9.20 1.54
CA LYS A 60 -15.17 10.19 1.90
C LYS A 60 -14.82 11.56 1.35
N ARG A 61 -13.52 11.89 1.32
CA ARG A 61 -13.01 13.17 0.85
C ARG A 61 -12.81 13.23 -0.66
N PHE A 62 -12.32 12.14 -1.26
CA PHE A 62 -12.02 11.99 -2.69
C PHE A 62 -12.75 10.77 -3.28
N PRO A 63 -14.09 10.83 -3.37
CA PRO A 63 -14.91 9.68 -3.76
C PRO A 63 -14.89 9.41 -5.27
N PRO A 64 -14.61 8.17 -5.73
CA PRO A 64 -14.39 7.81 -7.14
C PRO A 64 -15.39 8.49 -8.08
N LYS A 65 -14.89 9.18 -9.12
CA LYS A 65 -15.74 9.94 -10.04
C LYS A 65 -16.09 9.13 -11.28
N HIS A 66 -15.21 8.22 -11.67
CA HIS A 66 -15.32 7.46 -12.89
C HIS A 66 -15.11 5.97 -12.63
N GLU A 67 -15.65 5.10 -13.48
CA GLU A 67 -15.44 3.64 -13.37
C GLU A 67 -13.94 3.23 -13.36
N PRO A 68 -13.02 3.87 -14.11
CA PRO A 68 -11.59 3.58 -14.01
C PRO A 68 -11.01 3.78 -12.60
N ASP A 69 -11.56 4.68 -11.80
CA ASP A 69 -11.10 4.89 -10.42
C ASP A 69 -11.44 3.67 -9.54
N LEU A 70 -12.59 3.03 -9.79
CA LEU A 70 -12.95 1.78 -9.13
C LEU A 70 -12.02 0.64 -9.55
N ILE A 71 -11.65 0.57 -10.83
CA ILE A 71 -10.69 -0.43 -11.34
C ILE A 71 -9.33 -0.27 -10.64
N VAL A 72 -8.86 0.96 -10.41
CA VAL A 72 -7.63 1.21 -9.65
C VAL A 72 -7.73 0.65 -8.24
N HIS A 73 -8.87 0.81 -7.55
CA HIS A 73 -9.05 0.24 -6.21
C HIS A 73 -9.13 -1.30 -6.21
N VAL A 74 -9.79 -1.90 -7.19
CA VAL A 74 -9.78 -3.36 -7.39
C VAL A 74 -8.34 -3.84 -7.60
N PHE A 75 -7.59 -3.13 -8.42
CA PHE A 75 -6.19 -3.44 -8.69
C PHE A 75 -5.32 -3.30 -7.44
N ILE A 76 -5.52 -2.25 -6.62
CA ILE A 76 -4.85 -2.10 -5.32
C ILE A 76 -5.18 -3.31 -4.41
N GLY A 77 -6.45 -3.67 -4.27
CA GLY A 77 -6.85 -4.85 -3.48
C GLY A 77 -6.23 -6.15 -3.98
N PHE A 78 -6.13 -6.32 -5.31
CA PHE A 78 -5.46 -7.47 -5.91
C PHE A 78 -3.95 -7.47 -5.67
N THR A 79 -3.28 -6.31 -5.76
CA THR A 79 -1.84 -6.22 -5.46
C THR A 79 -1.54 -6.47 -3.98
N MET A 80 -2.44 -6.09 -3.08
CA MET A 80 -2.39 -6.44 -1.66
C MET A 80 -2.53 -7.94 -1.44
N PHE A 81 -3.48 -8.58 -2.12
CA PHE A 81 -3.59 -10.04 -2.14
C PHE A 81 -2.29 -10.71 -2.62
N LEU A 82 -1.73 -10.23 -3.73
CA LEU A 82 -0.46 -10.75 -4.24
C LEU A 82 0.67 -10.52 -3.22
N LEU A 83 0.65 -9.40 -2.48
CA LEU A 83 1.70 -9.07 -1.51
C LEU A 83 1.66 -10.04 -0.32
N VAL A 84 0.44 -10.34 0.14
CA VAL A 84 0.18 -11.39 1.13
C VAL A 84 0.65 -12.74 0.62
N TYR A 85 0.31 -13.10 -0.62
CA TYR A 85 0.78 -14.35 -1.22
C TYR A 85 2.31 -14.37 -1.30
N ALA A 86 2.95 -13.27 -1.68
CA ALA A 86 4.39 -13.20 -1.88
C ALA A 86 5.21 -13.44 -0.59
N THR A 87 4.61 -13.31 0.60
CA THR A 87 5.32 -13.63 1.87
C THR A 87 5.73 -15.10 1.97
N ARG A 88 5.07 -16.00 1.23
CA ARG A 88 5.46 -17.43 1.18
C ARG A 88 6.48 -17.75 0.08
N GLY A 89 6.69 -16.80 -0.83
CA GLY A 89 7.47 -16.99 -2.04
C GLY A 89 8.92 -16.61 -1.84
N THR A 90 9.45 -15.81 -2.76
CA THR A 90 10.82 -15.31 -2.72
C THR A 90 10.85 -13.82 -2.32
N PRO A 91 11.96 -13.33 -1.74
CA PRO A 91 12.14 -11.90 -1.46
C PRO A 91 11.99 -11.03 -2.72
N LEU A 92 12.44 -11.53 -3.87
CA LEU A 92 12.21 -10.88 -5.16
C LEU A 92 10.72 -10.69 -5.44
N GLY A 93 9.94 -11.78 -5.35
CA GLY A 93 8.50 -11.73 -5.56
C GLY A 93 7.84 -10.73 -4.62
N PHE A 94 8.25 -10.74 -3.35
CA PHE A 94 7.78 -9.79 -2.35
C PHE A 94 8.04 -8.32 -2.73
N PHE A 95 9.27 -7.97 -3.09
CA PHE A 95 9.61 -6.59 -3.47
C PHE A 95 8.95 -6.15 -4.78
N LEU A 96 8.87 -7.05 -5.78
CA LEU A 96 8.19 -6.75 -7.04
C LEU A 96 6.69 -6.51 -6.83
N THR A 97 6.03 -7.33 -6.01
CA THR A 97 4.62 -7.12 -5.72
C THR A 97 4.39 -5.82 -4.94
N PHE A 98 5.26 -5.51 -3.97
CA PHE A 98 5.20 -4.24 -3.26
C PHE A 98 5.40 -3.04 -4.20
N LEU A 99 6.34 -3.15 -5.15
CA LEU A 99 6.58 -2.13 -6.18
C LEU A 99 5.32 -1.89 -7.01
N VAL A 100 4.67 -2.95 -7.50
CA VAL A 100 3.42 -2.84 -8.27
C VAL A 100 2.31 -2.20 -7.43
N TYR A 101 2.19 -2.57 -6.16
CA TYR A 101 1.25 -1.93 -5.24
C TYR A 101 1.52 -0.41 -5.11
N ARG A 102 2.77 0.01 -4.94
CA ARG A 102 3.11 1.45 -4.86
C ARG A 102 2.85 2.19 -6.17
N ILE A 103 3.09 1.56 -7.32
CA ILE A 103 2.76 2.16 -8.61
C ILE A 103 1.25 2.42 -8.73
N ALA A 104 0.41 1.48 -8.27
CA ALA A 104 -1.03 1.66 -8.23
C ALA A 104 -1.45 2.81 -7.30
N ASP A 105 -0.82 2.92 -6.14
CA ASP A 105 -1.07 3.98 -5.14
C ASP A 105 -0.66 5.38 -5.66
N ILE A 106 0.49 5.46 -6.36
CA ILE A 106 0.96 6.65 -7.06
C ILE A 106 -0.05 7.09 -8.12
N TRP A 107 -0.52 6.14 -8.93
CA TRP A 107 -1.51 6.41 -9.97
C TRP A 107 -2.81 6.97 -9.37
N TRP A 108 -3.30 6.35 -8.30
CA TRP A 108 -4.45 6.84 -7.56
C TRP A 108 -4.24 8.26 -7.03
N THR A 109 -3.08 8.53 -6.43
CA THR A 109 -2.74 9.85 -5.88
C THR A 109 -2.65 10.94 -6.95
N ILE A 110 -2.15 10.61 -8.13
CA ILE A 110 -2.14 11.52 -9.29
C ILE A 110 -3.58 11.83 -9.75
N ASN A 111 -4.44 10.82 -9.84
CA ASN A 111 -5.86 11.02 -10.20
C ASN A 111 -6.58 11.91 -9.19
N MET A 112 -6.38 11.68 -7.88
CA MET A 112 -6.92 12.55 -6.82
C MET A 112 -6.51 14.01 -7.02
N ARG A 113 -5.24 14.27 -7.35
CA ARG A 113 -4.73 15.62 -7.60
C ARG A 113 -5.39 16.26 -8.82
N ARG A 114 -5.51 15.50 -9.91
CA ARG A 114 -6.00 16.00 -11.20
C ARG A 114 -7.50 16.31 -11.15
N ASP A 115 -8.26 15.41 -10.55
CA ASP A 115 -9.72 15.42 -10.73
C ASP A 115 -10.45 16.24 -9.65
N TYR A 116 -9.86 16.46 -8.48
CA TYR A 116 -10.55 17.11 -7.34
C TYR A 116 -10.15 18.56 -7.08
N ARG A 117 -9.14 19.10 -7.78
CA ARG A 117 -8.58 20.44 -7.52
C ARG A 117 -8.47 20.75 -6.02
N PRO A 118 -7.66 19.96 -5.28
CA PRO A 118 -7.64 20.00 -3.82
C PRO A 118 -7.27 21.37 -3.27
N GLU A 119 -7.79 21.70 -2.08
CA GLU A 119 -7.38 22.90 -1.35
C GLU A 119 -5.87 22.88 -1.04
N PRO A 120 -5.23 24.04 -0.74
CA PRO A 120 -3.80 24.09 -0.44
C PRO A 120 -3.34 23.12 0.66
N LYS A 121 -4.16 22.91 1.69
CA LYS A 121 -3.87 21.95 2.77
C LYS A 121 -3.84 20.50 2.28
N ASP A 122 -4.68 20.17 1.31
CA ASP A 122 -4.79 18.82 0.74
C ASP A 122 -3.73 18.56 -0.32
N LEU A 123 -3.31 19.60 -1.03
CA LEU A 123 -2.16 19.54 -1.91
C LEU A 123 -0.87 19.20 -1.14
N ILE A 124 -0.69 19.72 0.08
CA ILE A 124 0.45 19.35 0.93
C ILE A 124 0.41 17.85 1.26
N PHE A 125 -0.76 17.32 1.63
CA PHE A 125 -0.97 15.91 1.89
C PHE A 125 -0.67 15.05 0.65
N ILE A 126 -1.34 15.33 -0.47
CA ILE A 126 -1.20 14.58 -1.74
C ILE A 126 0.24 14.61 -2.24
N ASN A 127 0.90 15.76 -2.24
CA ASN A 127 2.29 15.87 -2.71
C ASN A 127 3.29 15.18 -1.77
N THR A 128 2.98 15.13 -0.48
CA THR A 128 3.80 14.41 0.49
C THR A 128 3.71 12.92 0.23
N TRP A 129 2.50 12.37 0.15
CA TRP A 129 2.27 10.96 -0.15
C TRP A 129 2.87 10.54 -1.48
N LEU A 130 2.57 11.28 -2.55
CA LEU A 130 3.14 11.03 -3.88
C LEU A 130 4.67 10.94 -3.85
N ARG A 131 5.34 11.86 -3.14
CA ARG A 131 6.80 11.84 -3.01
C ARG A 131 7.28 10.61 -2.27
N PHE A 132 6.66 10.27 -1.14
CA PHE A 132 7.10 9.13 -0.33
C PHE A 132 6.77 7.79 -0.99
N ASP A 133 5.66 7.68 -1.72
CA ASP A 133 5.34 6.48 -2.49
C ASP A 133 6.33 6.26 -3.63
N ILE A 134 6.78 7.32 -4.31
CA ILE A 134 7.85 7.23 -5.31
C ILE A 134 9.15 6.76 -4.66
N ILE A 135 9.52 7.32 -3.51
CA ILE A 135 10.72 6.91 -2.76
C ILE A 135 10.60 5.43 -2.36
N GLU A 136 9.45 5.01 -1.84
CA GLU A 136 9.19 3.62 -1.43
C GLU A 136 9.23 2.66 -2.63
N ALA A 137 8.65 3.04 -3.77
CA ALA A 137 8.71 2.28 -5.01
C ALA A 137 10.16 2.10 -5.48
N LEU A 138 10.94 3.19 -5.52
CA LEU A 138 12.35 3.14 -5.90
C LEU A 138 13.16 2.27 -4.93
N GLY A 139 12.94 2.41 -3.62
CA GLY A 139 13.61 1.58 -2.61
C GLY A 139 13.29 0.09 -2.77
N ALA A 140 12.03 -0.26 -3.01
CA ALA A 140 11.64 -1.64 -3.30
C ALA A 140 12.27 -2.15 -4.60
N GLY A 141 12.35 -1.33 -5.65
CA GLY A 141 13.03 -1.66 -6.90
C GLY A 141 14.53 -1.93 -6.70
N VAL A 142 15.23 -1.09 -5.94
CA VAL A 142 16.66 -1.30 -5.61
C VAL A 142 16.84 -2.60 -4.82
N LEU A 143 15.98 -2.88 -3.85
CA LEU A 143 16.05 -4.12 -3.07
C LEU A 143 15.72 -5.35 -3.91
N ALA A 144 14.76 -5.26 -4.83
CA ALA A 144 14.48 -6.31 -5.81
C ALA A 144 15.72 -6.62 -6.67
N LEU A 145 16.42 -5.59 -7.17
CA LEU A 145 17.67 -5.79 -7.90
C LEU A 145 18.76 -6.40 -7.03
N ALA A 146 18.87 -5.96 -5.76
CA ALA A 146 19.84 -6.49 -4.81
C ALA A 146 19.64 -7.98 -4.51
N THR A 147 18.39 -8.48 -4.53
CA THR A 147 18.12 -9.93 -4.37
C THR A 147 18.79 -10.80 -5.45
N HIS A 148 19.05 -10.24 -6.64
CA HIS A 148 19.71 -10.95 -7.74
C HIS A 148 21.20 -10.62 -7.86
N ALA A 149 21.57 -9.36 -7.65
CA ALA A 149 22.91 -8.87 -7.92
C ALA A 149 23.92 -9.21 -6.82
N VAL A 150 23.45 -9.47 -5.60
CA VAL A 150 24.30 -9.67 -4.43
C VAL A 150 23.75 -10.81 -3.57
N ALA A 151 24.62 -11.68 -3.06
CA ALA A 151 24.26 -12.77 -2.15
C ALA A 151 23.95 -12.27 -0.72
N VAL A 152 23.03 -11.31 -0.59
CA VAL A 152 22.58 -10.77 0.69
C VAL A 152 21.52 -11.72 1.27
N PRO A 153 21.62 -12.09 2.57
CA PRO A 153 20.59 -12.90 3.22
C PRO A 153 19.20 -12.24 3.12
N PRO A 154 18.14 -12.99 2.75
CA PRO A 154 16.76 -12.48 2.65
C PRO A 154 16.30 -11.67 3.86
N LEU A 155 16.62 -12.15 5.06
CA LEU A 155 16.27 -11.51 6.33
C LEU A 155 16.81 -10.07 6.42
N VAL A 156 18.04 -9.85 5.97
CA VAL A 156 18.68 -8.53 6.00
C VAL A 156 17.95 -7.58 5.05
N LEU A 157 17.62 -8.04 3.84
CA LEU A 157 16.89 -7.22 2.86
C LEU A 157 15.50 -6.81 3.38
N ILE A 158 14.77 -7.75 4.01
CA ILE A 158 13.47 -7.45 4.60
C ILE A 158 13.59 -6.49 5.77
N ILE A 159 14.56 -6.67 6.68
CA ILE A 159 14.76 -5.74 7.81
C ILE A 159 15.10 -4.34 7.30
N LEU A 160 16.03 -4.22 6.35
CA LEU A 160 16.37 -2.93 5.73
C LEU A 160 15.16 -2.26 5.12
N PHE A 161 14.31 -3.03 4.43
CA PHE A 161 13.08 -2.55 3.85
C PHE A 161 12.08 -2.04 4.88
N VAL A 162 11.85 -2.80 5.96
CA VAL A 162 10.94 -2.41 7.04
C VAL A 162 11.43 -1.13 7.69
N VAL A 163 12.73 -1.05 8.04
CA VAL A 163 13.33 0.17 8.63
C VAL A 163 13.19 1.35 7.67
N PHE A 164 13.50 1.16 6.39
CA PHE A 164 13.34 2.18 5.37
C PHE A 164 11.89 2.70 5.30
N ARG A 165 10.89 1.81 5.28
CA ARG A 165 9.48 2.24 5.28
C ARG A 165 9.07 2.95 6.56
N LEU A 166 9.52 2.50 7.72
CA LEU A 166 9.23 3.19 8.98
C LEU A 166 9.78 4.63 8.96
N LEU A 167 10.99 4.81 8.41
CA LEU A 167 11.58 6.13 8.23
C LEU A 167 10.79 7.00 7.24
N THR A 168 10.39 6.47 6.08
CA THR A 168 9.56 7.23 5.11
C THR A 168 8.23 7.64 5.71
N ARG A 169 7.57 6.75 6.46
CA ARG A 169 6.30 7.03 7.14
C ARG A 169 6.44 8.06 8.26
N ALA A 170 7.50 7.99 9.06
CA ALA A 170 7.79 8.98 10.09
C ALA A 170 8.04 10.38 9.46
N LEU A 171 8.86 10.44 8.41
CA LEU A 171 9.16 11.68 7.70
C LEU A 171 7.93 12.27 7.00
N ALA A 172 7.07 11.42 6.43
CA ALA A 172 5.79 11.83 5.88
C ALA A 172 4.92 12.49 6.96
N SER A 173 4.74 11.82 8.10
CA SER A 173 3.93 12.29 9.23
C SER A 173 4.40 13.64 9.78
N VAL A 174 5.72 13.83 9.93
CA VAL A 174 6.29 15.12 10.35
C VAL A 174 5.93 16.25 9.38
N ARG A 175 5.91 15.97 8.07
CA ARG A 175 5.72 16.99 7.04
C ARG A 175 4.29 17.52 6.95
N TYR A 176 3.28 16.70 7.23
CA TYR A 176 1.87 17.14 7.20
C TYR A 176 1.29 17.47 8.59
N ARG A 177 2.09 17.40 9.66
CA ARG A 177 1.76 17.77 11.06
C ARG A 177 0.51 17.09 11.65
N LYS A 178 -0.02 16.08 10.97
CA LYS A 178 -0.94 15.14 11.58
C LYS A 178 -0.16 13.84 11.68
N VAL A 179 -0.06 13.29 12.88
CA VAL A 179 0.03 11.84 12.98
C VAL A 179 -1.21 11.33 12.27
N PHE A 180 -1.06 10.32 11.42
CA PHE A 180 -2.14 9.49 10.88
C PHE A 180 -3.48 9.74 11.60
N PHE A 181 -4.47 10.26 10.87
CA PHE A 181 -5.71 10.81 11.41
C PHE A 181 -6.37 9.89 12.45
N ALA A 182 -6.19 10.24 13.73
CA ALA A 182 -7.25 10.23 14.72
C ALA A 182 -8.01 11.57 14.64
#